data_AF-A0A257UG87-F1
#
_entry.id   AF-A0A257UG87-F1
#
_cell.length_a   1.000
_cell.length_b   1.000
_cell.length_c   1.000
_cell.angle_alpha   90.00
_cell.angle_beta   90.00
_cell.angle_gamma   90.00
#
_symmetry.space_group_name_H-M   'P 1'
#
loop_
_entity.id
_entity.type
_entity.pdbx_description
1 polymer ?
#
loop_
_entity_poly.entity_id
_entity_poly.type
_entity_poly.pdbx_seq_one_letter_code
_entity_poly.pdbx_strand_id
1 'polypeptide(L)'
;MSKHVFGAISRTEEQKKRDRELHERFRREQPSLEELVASGEYTEPISQADFWELREAMLALRKCREAAGVSLASLSERTGIDRAALSRLETGAQDNPTINTLQRYAFALGKQIVVQVIDLPAAQVPGDG
;
A
#
# COMPACT_ATOMS: atom_id res chain seq x y z
N MET A 1 25.44 6.15 19.38
CA MET A 1 24.11 6.74 19.61
C MET A 1 23.78 7.64 18.42
N SER A 2 22.95 7.21 17.48
CA SER A 2 22.55 8.03 16.33
C SER A 2 21.34 8.88 16.67
N LYS A 3 21.48 10.20 16.63
CA LYS A 3 20.37 11.17 16.72
C LYS A 3 19.50 11.04 15.46
N HIS A 4 18.26 10.60 15.59
CA HIS A 4 17.27 10.80 14.54
C HIS A 4 16.89 12.28 14.49
N VAL A 5 17.24 12.94 13.38
CA VAL A 5 16.79 14.29 13.07
C VAL A 5 15.46 14.16 12.34
N PHE A 6 14.34 14.31 13.05
CA PHE A 6 13.06 14.58 12.39
C PHE A 6 13.08 16.03 11.89
N GLY A 7 13.50 16.24 10.64
CA GLY A 7 13.34 17.52 9.98
C GLY A 7 11.86 17.83 9.85
N ALA A 8 11.42 19.00 10.35
CA ALA A 8 10.04 19.45 10.18
C ALA A 8 9.70 19.46 8.68
N ILE A 9 8.67 18.72 8.29
CA ILE A 9 8.15 18.74 6.92
C ILE A 9 7.72 20.19 6.63
N SER A 10 8.51 20.92 5.84
CA SER A 10 8.19 22.30 5.49
C SER A 10 7.00 22.29 4.52
N ARG A 11 5.81 22.58 5.05
CA ARG A 11 4.61 22.71 4.22
C ARG A 11 4.64 24.05 3.46
N THR A 12 4.39 24.01 2.16
CA THR A 12 4.18 25.21 1.34
C THR A 12 2.93 25.97 1.79
N GLU A 13 2.81 27.26 1.44
CA GLU A 13 1.60 28.03 1.75
C GLU A 13 0.34 27.41 1.14
N GLU A 14 0.45 26.81 -0.06
CA GLU A 14 -0.64 26.05 -0.68
C GLU A 14 -1.01 24.81 0.12
N GLN A 15 -0.04 24.06 0.65
CA GLN A 15 -0.30 22.91 1.51
C GLN A 15 -0.98 23.33 2.82
N LYS A 16 -0.50 24.41 3.46
CA LYS A 16 -1.14 24.96 4.66
C LYS A 16 -2.57 25.41 4.40
N LYS A 17 -2.84 26.01 3.23
CA LYS A 17 -4.19 26.42 2.81
C LYS A 17 -5.10 25.20 2.62
N ARG A 18 -4.63 24.18 1.88
CA ARG A 18 -5.35 22.90 1.72
C ARG A 18 -5.69 22.24 3.05
N ASP A 19 -4.74 22.17 3.96
CA ASP A 19 -4.95 21.59 5.29
C ASP A 19 -6.00 22.37 6.10
N ARG A 20 -5.98 23.71 6.04
CA ARG A 20 -6.97 24.57 6.70
C ARG A 20 -8.38 24.37 6.13
N GLU A 21 -8.50 24.38 4.80
CA GLU A 21 -9.78 24.17 4.12
C GLU A 21 -10.35 22.78 4.42
N LEU A 22 -9.50 21.75 4.42
CA LEU A 22 -9.89 20.40 4.82
C LEU A 22 -10.39 20.37 6.27
N HIS A 23 -9.64 20.99 7.19
CA HIS A 23 -10.00 21.01 8.59
C HIS A 23 -11.31 21.77 8.86
N GLU A 24 -11.54 22.88 8.16
CA GLU A 24 -12.79 23.64 8.24
C GLU A 24 -13.98 22.84 7.71
N ARG A 25 -13.82 22.16 6.56
CA ARG A 25 -14.84 21.24 6.02
C ARG A 25 -15.20 20.15 7.03
N PHE A 26 -14.21 19.43 7.54
CA PHE A 26 -14.42 18.34 8.50
C PHE A 26 -15.05 18.82 9.82
N ARG A 27 -14.71 20.04 10.28
CA ARG A 27 -15.34 20.63 11.47
C ARG A 27 -16.82 20.95 11.24
N ARG A 28 -17.17 21.42 10.04
CA ARG A 28 -18.54 21.82 9.68
C ARG A 28 -19.43 20.61 9.41
N GLU A 29 -18.96 19.69 8.59
CA GLU A 29 -19.76 18.59 8.06
C GLU A 29 -19.79 17.37 8.97
N GLN A 30 -18.74 17.18 9.79
CA GLN A 30 -18.57 15.99 10.65
C GLN A 30 -19.04 14.69 9.98
N PRO A 31 -18.53 14.38 8.77
CA PRO A 31 -18.97 13.20 8.04
C PRO A 31 -18.68 11.95 8.87
N SER A 32 -19.64 11.04 8.89
CA SER A 32 -19.50 9.72 9.49
C SER A 32 -18.47 8.88 8.72
N LEU A 33 -17.98 7.83 9.37
CA LEU A 33 -17.07 6.88 8.71
C LEU A 33 -17.71 6.25 7.47
N GLU A 34 -19.01 5.92 7.55
CA GLU A 34 -19.77 5.34 6.44
C GLU A 34 -19.85 6.30 5.25
N GLU A 35 -20.13 7.59 5.49
CA GLU A 35 -20.16 8.61 4.44
C GLU A 35 -18.78 8.81 3.78
N LEU A 36 -17.70 8.75 4.57
CA LEU A 36 -16.33 8.87 4.07
C LEU A 36 -15.89 7.66 3.22
N VAL A 37 -16.31 6.45 3.61
CA VAL A 37 -16.08 5.23 2.82
C VAL A 37 -16.88 5.28 1.52
N ALA A 38 -18.16 5.67 1.59
CA ALA A 38 -19.03 5.80 0.43
C ALA A 38 -18.56 6.87 -0.56
N SER A 39 -18.00 7.99 -0.07
CA SER A 39 -17.44 9.04 -0.93
C SER A 39 -16.06 8.69 -1.51
N GLY A 40 -15.39 7.65 -0.97
CA GLY A 40 -14.03 7.26 -1.33
C GLY A 40 -12.95 8.19 -0.76
N GLU A 41 -13.32 9.14 0.10
CA GLU A 41 -12.37 10.01 0.82
C GLU A 41 -11.64 9.27 1.95
N TYR A 42 -12.16 8.11 2.34
CA TYR A 42 -11.51 7.17 3.23
C TYR A 42 -11.49 5.77 2.62
N THR A 43 -10.32 5.17 2.56
CA THR A 43 -10.17 3.74 2.29
C THR A 43 -9.99 3.03 3.63
N GLU A 44 -10.85 2.05 3.92
CA GLU A 44 -10.70 1.29 5.16
C GLU A 44 -9.31 0.64 5.22
N PRO A 45 -8.70 0.58 6.42
CA PRO A 45 -7.46 -0.14 6.60
C PRO A 45 -7.72 -1.60 6.26
N ILE A 46 -6.82 -2.21 5.48
CA ILE A 46 -6.84 -3.65 5.28
C ILE A 46 -6.79 -4.36 6.63
N SER A 47 -7.47 -5.50 6.76
CA SER A 47 -7.46 -6.24 8.02
C SER A 47 -6.03 -6.65 8.36
N GLN A 48 -5.75 -6.89 9.65
CA GLN A 48 -4.42 -7.35 10.04
C GLN A 48 -4.02 -8.65 9.32
N ALA A 49 -4.99 -9.54 9.08
CA ALA A 49 -4.76 -10.76 8.31
C ALA A 49 -4.36 -10.44 6.86
N ASP A 50 -5.13 -9.61 6.16
CA ASP A 50 -4.85 -9.21 4.77
C ASP A 50 -3.49 -8.51 4.65
N PHE A 51 -3.14 -7.67 5.62
CA PHE A 51 -1.82 -7.03 5.68
C PHE A 51 -0.69 -8.05 5.73
N TRP A 52 -0.82 -9.09 6.57
CA TRP A 52 0.20 -10.14 6.67
C TRP A 52 0.29 -10.97 5.39
N GLU A 53 -0.83 -11.32 4.77
CA GLU A 53 -0.84 -12.06 3.50
C GLU A 53 -0.14 -11.27 2.38
N LEU A 54 -0.46 -9.97 2.27
CA LEU A 54 0.16 -9.08 1.31
C LEU A 54 1.66 -8.93 1.58
N ARG A 55 2.05 -8.84 2.86
CA ARG A 55 3.45 -8.76 3.27
C ARG A 55 4.24 -10.00 2.90
N GLU A 56 3.68 -11.19 3.11
CA GLU A 56 4.31 -12.46 2.72
C GLU A 56 4.51 -12.53 1.20
N ALA A 57 3.49 -12.14 0.41
CA ALA A 57 3.61 -12.08 -1.05
C ALA A 57 4.74 -11.13 -1.50
N MET A 58 4.84 -9.94 -0.87
CA MET A 58 5.89 -8.99 -1.17
C MET A 58 7.29 -9.48 -0.78
N LEU A 59 7.42 -10.16 0.37
CA LEU A 59 8.68 -10.78 0.78
C LEU A 59 9.11 -11.88 -0.20
N ALA A 60 8.17 -12.67 -0.71
CA ALA A 60 8.44 -13.68 -1.74
C ALA A 60 8.94 -13.06 -3.05
N LEU A 61 8.31 -11.97 -3.50
CA LEU A 61 8.75 -11.22 -4.69
C LEU A 61 10.16 -10.65 -4.52
N ARG A 62 10.44 -10.05 -3.36
CA ARG A 62 11.79 -9.54 -3.04
C ARG A 62 12.83 -10.65 -3.08
N LYS A 63 12.56 -11.80 -2.46
CA LYS A 63 13.47 -12.97 -2.49
C LYS A 63 13.72 -13.43 -3.93
N CYS A 64 12.68 -13.47 -4.77
CA CYS A 64 12.83 -13.79 -6.19
C CYS A 64 13.72 -12.78 -6.93
N ARG A 65 13.57 -11.48 -6.65
CA ARG A 65 14.42 -10.43 -7.23
C ARG A 65 15.88 -10.62 -6.84
N GLU A 66 16.14 -10.81 -5.55
CA GLU A 66 17.48 -11.00 -5.00
C GLU A 66 18.15 -12.27 -5.55
N ALA A 67 17.41 -13.39 -5.63
CA ALA A 67 17.90 -14.64 -6.23
C ALA A 67 18.22 -14.51 -7.73
N ALA A 68 17.48 -13.66 -8.45
CA ALA A 68 17.74 -13.36 -9.86
C ALA A 68 18.89 -12.35 -10.08
N GLY A 69 19.50 -11.82 -9.01
CA GLY A 69 20.55 -10.80 -9.09
C GLY A 69 20.07 -9.46 -9.67
N VAL A 70 18.75 -9.21 -9.67
CA VAL A 70 18.17 -8.00 -10.27
C VAL A 70 18.20 -6.86 -9.24
N SER A 71 18.85 -5.75 -9.59
CA SER A 71 18.86 -4.55 -8.73
C SER A 71 17.51 -3.83 -8.77
N LEU A 72 17.23 -3.01 -7.76
CA LEU A 72 16.04 -2.14 -7.77
C LEU A 72 16.03 -1.16 -8.95
N ALA A 73 17.20 -0.73 -9.43
CA ALA A 73 17.32 0.14 -10.61
C ALA A 73 16.92 -0.61 -11.89
N SER A 74 17.45 -1.83 -12.09
CA SER A 74 17.06 -2.64 -13.26
C SER A 74 15.59 -3.05 -13.21
N LEU A 75 15.06 -3.35 -12.03
CA LEU A 75 13.63 -3.62 -11.88
C LEU A 75 12.79 -2.38 -12.19
N SER A 76 13.24 -1.20 -11.77
CA SER A 76 12.58 0.08 -12.09
C SER A 76 12.47 0.28 -13.61
N GLU A 77 13.55 0.04 -14.34
CA GLU A 77 13.56 0.12 -15.81
C GLU A 77 12.61 -0.90 -16.46
N ARG A 78 12.61 -2.14 -15.98
CA ARG A 78 11.76 -3.22 -16.53
C ARG A 78 10.27 -2.99 -16.27
N THR A 79 9.96 -2.49 -15.08
CA THR A 79 8.57 -2.35 -14.64
C THR A 79 7.99 -1.00 -15.01
N GLY A 80 8.80 0.05 -15.13
CA GLY A 80 8.36 1.45 -15.18
C GLY A 80 7.88 1.99 -13.83
N ILE A 81 8.19 1.31 -12.73
CA ILE A 81 7.86 1.76 -11.36
C ILE A 81 9.09 2.50 -10.81
N ASP A 82 8.88 3.66 -10.19
CA ASP A 82 9.96 4.42 -9.57
C ASP A 82 10.77 3.60 -8.54
N ARG A 83 12.08 3.80 -8.49
CA ARG A 83 13.00 3.06 -7.61
C ARG A 83 12.67 3.28 -6.13
N ALA A 84 12.29 4.50 -5.73
CA ALA A 84 11.90 4.77 -4.34
C ALA A 84 10.54 4.15 -4.02
N ALA A 85 9.61 4.08 -4.98
CA ALA A 85 8.38 3.31 -4.84
C ALA A 85 8.64 1.80 -4.66
N LEU A 86 9.52 1.20 -5.48
CA LEU A 86 9.93 -0.20 -5.30
C LEU A 86 10.61 -0.46 -3.95
N SER A 87 11.44 0.47 -3.47
CA SER A 87 12.07 0.38 -2.16
C SER A 87 11.03 0.42 -1.03
N ARG A 88 10.06 1.34 -1.08
CA ARG A 88 8.96 1.41 -0.11
C ARG A 88 8.10 0.15 -0.12
N LEU A 89 7.83 -0.37 -1.32
CA LEU A 89 7.09 -1.60 -1.52
C LEU A 89 7.79 -2.81 -0.85
N GLU A 90 9.11 -2.95 -1.02
CA GLU A 90 9.88 -4.06 -0.43
C GLU A 90 10.17 -3.91 1.06
N THR A 91 10.21 -2.68 1.56
CA THR A 91 10.43 -2.40 3.00
C THR A 91 9.14 -2.41 3.80
N GLY A 92 7.98 -2.27 3.14
CA GLY A 92 6.67 -2.18 3.79
C GLY A 92 6.35 -0.79 4.30
N ALA A 93 6.97 0.24 3.70
CA ALA A 93 6.58 1.64 3.92
C ALA A 93 5.42 2.06 2.99
N GLN A 94 4.94 1.15 2.15
CA GLN A 94 3.70 1.27 1.39
C GLN A 94 2.80 0.08 1.78
N ASP A 95 1.67 0.37 2.40
CA ASP A 95 0.88 -0.65 3.11
C ASP A 95 -0.08 -1.42 2.21
N ASN A 96 -0.46 -0.87 1.05
CA ASN A 96 -1.47 -1.48 0.17
C ASN A 96 -1.16 -1.30 -1.34
N PRO A 97 -0.21 -2.07 -1.91
CA PRO A 97 -0.05 -2.14 -3.37
C PRO A 97 -1.24 -2.79 -4.07
N THR A 98 -1.54 -2.29 -5.28
CA THR A 98 -2.54 -2.92 -6.16
C THR A 98 -2.05 -4.26 -6.70
N ILE A 99 -2.99 -5.15 -7.07
CA ILE A 99 -2.67 -6.41 -7.78
C ILE A 99 -1.85 -6.15 -9.04
N ASN A 100 -2.18 -5.10 -9.80
CA ASN A 100 -1.43 -4.72 -11.00
C ASN A 100 0.04 -4.38 -10.69
N THR A 101 0.30 -3.69 -9.57
CA THR A 101 1.67 -3.42 -9.11
C THR A 101 2.43 -4.71 -8.85
N LEU A 102 1.80 -5.66 -8.14
CA LEU A 102 2.41 -6.95 -7.84
C LEU A 102 2.66 -7.76 -9.12
N GLN A 103 1.71 -7.77 -10.06
CA GLN A 103 1.82 -8.47 -11.34
C GLN A 103 2.95 -7.92 -12.21
N ARG A 104 3.07 -6.59 -12.34
CA ARG A 104 4.18 -5.96 -13.08
C ARG A 104 5.53 -6.33 -12.48
N TYR A 105 5.63 -6.30 -11.16
CA TYR A 105 6.84 -6.71 -10.44
C TYR A 105 7.19 -8.18 -10.76
N ALA A 106 6.21 -9.08 -10.60
CA ALA A 106 6.39 -10.52 -10.85
C ALA A 106 6.79 -10.79 -12.31
N PHE A 107 6.10 -10.17 -13.26
CA PHE A 107 6.35 -10.35 -14.69
C PHE A 107 7.77 -9.91 -15.09
N ALA A 108 8.27 -8.81 -14.53
CA ALA A 108 9.64 -8.35 -14.76
C ALA A 108 10.73 -9.30 -14.23
N LEU A 109 10.34 -10.29 -13.42
CA LEU A 109 11.18 -11.38 -12.91
C LEU A 109 10.87 -12.74 -13.55
N GLY A 110 10.02 -12.79 -14.58
CA GLY A 110 9.56 -14.04 -15.19
C GLY A 110 8.72 -14.89 -14.25
N LYS A 111 7.98 -14.24 -13.33
CA LYS A 111 7.05 -14.87 -12.38
C LYS A 111 5.62 -14.47 -12.71
N GLN A 112 4.68 -15.23 -12.17
CA GLN A 112 3.25 -14.98 -12.29
C GLN A 112 2.63 -14.98 -10.90
N ILE A 113 1.70 -14.05 -10.67
CA ILE A 113 0.83 -14.05 -9.49
C ILE A 113 -0.48 -14.71 -9.89
N VAL A 114 -0.91 -15.67 -9.09
CA VAL A 114 -2.18 -16.36 -9.24
C VAL A 114 -3.04 -15.99 -8.04
N VAL A 115 -4.25 -15.49 -8.30
CA VAL A 115 -5.27 -15.21 -7.30
C VAL A 115 -6.32 -16.30 -7.41
N GLN A 116 -6.70 -16.91 -6.29
CA GLN A 116 -7.66 -18.02 -6.24
C GLN A 116 -8.76 -17.68 -5.24
N VAL A 117 -9.97 -18.15 -5.53
CA VAL A 117 -11.08 -18.12 -4.58
C VAL A 117 -11.15 -19.49 -3.92
N ILE A 118 -11.15 -19.53 -2.59
CA ILE A 118 -11.24 -20.74 -1.80
C ILE A 118 -12.43 -20.63 -0.84
N ASP A 119 -12.99 -21.78 -0.44
CA ASP A 119 -14.05 -21.80 0.55
C ASP A 119 -13.53 -21.30 1.91
N LEU A 120 -14.25 -20.37 2.52
CA LEU A 120 -13.96 -19.95 3.88
C LEU A 120 -14.31 -21.08 4.86
N PRO A 121 -13.59 -21.19 5.99
CA PRO A 121 -14.00 -22.06 7.08
C PRO A 121 -15.41 -21.68 7.54
N ALA A 122 -16.26 -22.67 7.83
CA ALA A 122 -17.66 -22.44 8.23
C ALA A 122 -17.83 -21.50 9.45
N ALA A 123 -16.79 -21.35 10.28
CA ALA A 123 -16.77 -20.43 11.42
C ALA A 123 -16.56 -18.94 11.06
N GLN A 124 -16.23 -18.63 9.81
CA GLN A 124 -15.89 -17.29 9.33
C GLN A 124 -16.98 -16.66 8.46
N VAL A 125 -18.05 -17.39 8.13
CA VAL A 125 -19.17 -16.86 7.35
C VAL A 125 -20.03 -16.04 8.32
N PRO A 126 -20.14 -14.71 8.15
CA PRO A 126 -21.11 -13.92 8.92
C PRO A 126 -22.49 -14.51 8.62
N GLY A 127 -23.19 -14.97 9.65
CA GLY A 127 -24.51 -15.56 9.47
C GLY A 127 -25.44 -14.57 8.77
N ASP A 128 -26.14 -15.04 7.74
CA ASP A 128 -27.22 -14.31 7.09
C ASP A 128 -28.30 -14.03 8.15
N GLY A 129 -28.26 -12.83 8.73
CA GLY A 129 -29.32 -12.27 9.58
C GLY A 129 -30.42 -11.65 8.74
#